data_AF-A0A964VAM2-F1
#
_entry.id   AF-A0A964VAM2-F1
#
_cell.length_a   1.000
_cell.length_b   1.000
_cell.length_c   1.000
_cell.angle_alpha   90.00
_cell.angle_beta   90.00
_cell.angle_gamma   90.00
#
_symmetry.space_group_name_H-M   'P 1'
#
loop_
_entity.id
_entity.type
_entity.pdbx_description
1 polymer ?
#
loop_
_entity_poly.entity_id
_entity_poly.type
_entity_poly.pdbx_seq_one_letter_code
_entity_poly.pdbx_strand_id
1 'polypeptide(L)'
;MKARIGFTLIELLVVIAIIAVLIGMLLPAVQKVREAASKTRCQNNLKQIGLALHNHLAAMGHYPSVSEMPKNQLSQPWSGHARLLPYLEQTNLHNLIDWKTDMNNFTTRPDVAKMRIAVYLCPSEINDRPRQTPNITYYPQTYCFNEGTWFIYDPVSEAGGDGAFVPNKKMRVADFADGMSFTLGASETKAYQANLWDTGKPATLGVAAPATPAALLAYAGGTFDQNGHTEWVEGDVHETGFTTTFPPNTVVPHTVAGQVYDIDLTSMRDGESITLPTYAAITARSYHSGMVNCLFMDGSVRSVANGIQQSVWRALGTRGGSEPVGDF
;
A
#
# COMPACT_ATOMS: atom_id res chain seq x y z
N MET A 1 -23.90 -14.23 -68.76
CA MET A 1 -24.13 -15.00 -67.52
C MET A 1 -22.83 -15.07 -66.74
N LYS A 2 -22.73 -14.48 -65.55
CA LYS A 2 -21.56 -14.65 -64.67
C LYS A 2 -21.74 -15.95 -63.88
N ALA A 3 -20.84 -16.91 -64.08
CA ALA A 3 -20.80 -18.13 -63.28
C ALA A 3 -20.56 -17.77 -61.80
N ARG A 4 -21.48 -18.14 -60.92
CA ARG A 4 -21.27 -18.05 -59.48
C ARG A 4 -20.40 -19.23 -59.06
N ILE A 5 -19.19 -18.95 -58.61
CA ILE A 5 -18.28 -19.94 -58.06
C ILE A 5 -18.80 -20.29 -56.66
N GLY A 6 -19.25 -21.53 -56.46
CA GLY A 6 -19.76 -22.01 -55.18
C GLY A 6 -18.60 -22.31 -54.23
N PHE A 7 -18.72 -21.84 -52.98
CA PHE A 7 -17.75 -22.11 -51.93
C PHE A 7 -17.96 -23.52 -51.38
N THR A 8 -16.90 -24.33 -51.29
CA THR A 8 -17.00 -25.70 -50.79
C THR A 8 -16.99 -25.73 -49.25
N LEU A 9 -17.63 -26.74 -48.67
CA LEU A 9 -17.63 -26.97 -47.22
C LEU A 9 -16.21 -27.06 -46.65
N ILE A 10 -15.29 -27.66 -47.41
CA ILE A 10 -13.89 -27.85 -47.02
C ILE A 10 -13.17 -26.50 -46.96
N GLU A 11 -13.34 -25.62 -47.95
CA GLU A 11 -12.74 -24.28 -47.94
C GLU A 11 -13.21 -23.46 -46.74
N LEU A 12 -14.50 -23.55 -46.38
CA LEU A 12 -15.02 -22.90 -45.18
C LEU A 12 -14.39 -23.42 -43.91
N LEU A 13 -14.27 -24.75 -43.79
CA LEU A 13 -13.75 -25.38 -42.59
C LEU A 13 -12.27 -25.09 -42.38
N VAL A 14 -11.47 -25.06 -43.46
CA VAL A 14 -10.05 -24.68 -43.41
C VAL A 14 -9.88 -23.23 -42.96
N VAL A 15 -10.69 -22.30 -43.48
CA VAL A 15 -10.62 -20.88 -43.08
C VAL A 15 -10.96 -20.72 -41.61
N ILE A 16 -12.01 -21.37 -41.12
CA ILE A 16 -12.39 -21.31 -39.70
C ILE A 16 -11.30 -21.95 -38.84
N ALA A 17 -10.70 -23.06 -39.25
CA ALA A 17 -9.60 -23.71 -38.53
C ALA A 17 -8.37 -22.79 -38.41
N ILE A 18 -8.00 -22.09 -39.49
CA ILE A 18 -6.89 -21.12 -39.46
C ILE A 18 -7.22 -19.96 -38.51
N ILE A 19 -8.42 -19.38 -38.60
CA ILE A 19 -8.84 -18.28 -37.71
C ILE A 19 -8.83 -18.73 -36.24
N ALA A 20 -9.32 -19.93 -35.94
CA ALA A 20 -9.33 -20.48 -34.59
C ALA A 20 -7.91 -20.65 -34.02
N VAL A 21 -6.97 -21.16 -34.84
CA VAL A 21 -5.55 -21.27 -34.44
C VAL A 21 -4.93 -19.90 -34.21
N LEU A 22 -5.16 -18.93 -35.11
CA LEU A 22 -4.64 -17.57 -34.96
C LEU A 22 -5.17 -16.90 -33.69
N ILE A 23 -6.48 -16.95 -33.43
CA ILE A 23 -7.08 -16.40 -32.20
C ILE A 23 -6.55 -17.12 -30.96
N GLY A 24 -6.44 -18.45 -31.01
CA GLY A 24 -5.90 -19.27 -29.93
C GLY A 24 -4.47 -18.89 -29.53
N MET A 25 -3.64 -18.49 -30.51
CA MET A 25 -2.28 -18.02 -30.25
C MET A 25 -2.22 -16.54 -29.84
N LEU A 26 -3.17 -15.71 -30.27
CA LEU A 26 -3.19 -14.26 -29.98
C LEU A 26 -3.70 -13.94 -28.57
N LEU A 27 -4.67 -14.69 -28.04
CA LEU A 27 -5.26 -14.39 -26.73
C LEU A 27 -4.21 -14.39 -25.58
N PRO A 28 -3.33 -15.40 -25.44
CA PRO A 28 -2.28 -15.39 -24.42
C PRO A 28 -1.28 -14.25 -24.63
N ALA A 29 -1.01 -13.87 -25.88
CA ALA A 29 -0.09 -12.79 -26.21
C ALA A 29 -0.67 -11.42 -25.80
N VAL A 30 -1.94 -11.16 -26.10
CA VAL A 30 -2.63 -9.92 -25.70
C VAL A 30 -2.68 -9.77 -24.18
N GLN A 31 -2.90 -10.86 -23.44
CA GLN A 31 -2.90 -10.85 -21.97
C GLN A 31 -1.52 -10.48 -21.41
N LYS A 32 -0.45 -11.10 -21.93
CA LYS A 32 0.94 -10.77 -21.53
C LYS A 32 1.28 -9.31 -21.80
N VAL A 33 0.88 -8.77 -22.95
CA VAL A 33 1.11 -7.36 -23.31
C VAL A 33 0.34 -6.42 -22.38
N ARG A 34 -0.93 -6.73 -22.07
CA ARG A 34 -1.74 -5.92 -21.14
C ARG A 34 -1.12 -5.87 -19.75
N GLU A 35 -0.65 -7.01 -19.26
CA GLU A 35 -0.02 -7.10 -17.95
C GLU A 35 1.31 -6.34 -17.89
N ALA A 36 2.16 -6.46 -18.91
CA ALA A 36 3.39 -5.68 -19.01
C ALA A 36 3.11 -4.16 -19.04
N ALA A 37 2.06 -3.73 -19.75
CA ALA A 37 1.64 -2.34 -19.78
C ALA A 37 1.11 -1.86 -18.41
N SER A 38 0.30 -2.67 -17.72
CA SER A 38 -0.17 -2.33 -16.37
C SER A 38 0.97 -2.25 -15.38
N LYS A 39 1.91 -3.20 -15.39
CA LYS A 39 3.13 -3.14 -14.57
C LYS A 39 3.94 -1.87 -14.82
N THR A 40 4.15 -1.51 -16.08
CA THR A 40 4.88 -0.27 -16.44
C THR A 40 4.15 0.97 -15.91
N ARG A 41 2.82 1.01 -16.00
CA ARG A 41 2.03 2.09 -15.41
C ARG A 41 2.15 2.13 -13.89
N CYS A 42 2.09 0.98 -13.21
CA CYS A 42 2.22 0.98 -11.75
C CYS A 42 3.61 1.46 -11.29
N GLN A 43 4.67 1.07 -12.00
CA GLN A 43 6.00 1.62 -11.77
C GLN A 43 6.09 3.13 -12.01
N ASN A 44 5.42 3.65 -13.04
CA ASN A 44 5.39 5.09 -13.30
C ASN A 44 4.61 5.87 -12.22
N ASN A 45 3.54 5.30 -11.67
CA ASN A 45 2.83 5.90 -10.54
C ASN A 45 3.74 5.98 -9.30
N LEU A 46 4.45 4.89 -8.96
CA LEU A 46 5.45 4.90 -7.88
C LEU A 46 6.57 5.92 -8.14
N LYS A 47 7.03 6.09 -9.38
CA LYS A 47 8.01 7.14 -9.73
C LYS A 47 7.46 8.55 -9.54
N GLN A 48 6.18 8.78 -9.85
CA GLN A 48 5.53 10.08 -9.59
C GLN A 48 5.43 10.34 -8.09
N ILE A 49 5.09 9.33 -7.28
CA ILE A 49 5.11 9.43 -5.81
C ILE A 49 6.52 9.70 -5.30
N GLY A 50 7.54 9.00 -5.81
CA GLY A 50 8.94 9.26 -5.48
C GLY A 50 9.39 10.68 -5.80
N LEU A 51 9.06 11.18 -6.99
CA LEU A 51 9.32 12.56 -7.36
C LEU A 51 8.60 13.55 -6.43
N ALA A 52 7.34 13.29 -6.08
CA ALA A 52 6.58 14.10 -5.13
C ALA A 52 7.23 14.11 -3.74
N LEU A 53 7.72 12.97 -3.25
CA LEU A 53 8.46 12.86 -1.99
C LEU A 53 9.74 13.69 -2.01
N HIS A 54 10.54 13.63 -3.08
CA HIS A 54 11.76 14.43 -3.20
C HIS A 54 11.48 15.93 -3.37
N ASN A 55 10.41 16.30 -4.07
CA ASN A 55 9.98 17.70 -4.16
C ASN A 55 9.50 18.23 -2.80
N HIS A 56 8.76 17.41 -2.03
CA HIS A 56 8.40 17.73 -0.66
C HIS A 56 9.64 17.91 0.22
N LEU A 57 10.61 16.99 0.14
CA LEU A 57 11.89 17.10 0.84
C LEU A 57 12.63 18.40 0.47
N ALA A 58 12.69 18.74 -0.81
CA ALA A 58 13.37 19.95 -1.28
C ALA A 58 12.69 21.24 -0.76
N ALA A 59 11.36 21.25 -0.68
CA ALA A 59 10.59 22.40 -0.23
C ALA A 59 10.52 22.54 1.30
N MET A 60 10.39 21.43 2.03
CA MET A 60 10.13 21.41 3.48
C MET A 60 11.37 21.04 4.31
N GLY A 61 12.43 20.54 3.69
CA GLY A 61 13.65 20.07 4.37
C GLY A 61 13.48 18.72 5.08
N HIS A 62 12.37 18.03 4.85
CA HIS A 62 12.07 16.68 5.37
C HIS A 62 11.01 15.98 4.48
N TYR A 63 10.95 14.65 4.55
CA TYR A 63 9.85 13.85 4.01
C TYR A 63 8.56 14.07 4.82
N PRO A 64 7.37 13.88 4.22
CA PRO A 64 6.12 14.00 4.96
C PRO A 64 6.07 12.99 6.11
N SER A 65 5.47 13.38 7.23
CA SER A 65 5.03 12.41 8.23
C SER A 65 3.87 11.60 7.66
N VAL A 66 3.78 10.30 7.97
CA VAL A 66 2.66 9.46 7.50
C VAL A 66 1.34 9.88 8.12
N SER A 67 1.39 10.41 9.34
CA SER A 67 0.28 11.04 10.05
C SER A 67 0.84 12.03 11.08
N GLU A 68 0.05 13.04 11.45
CA GLU A 68 0.37 13.89 12.61
C GLU A 68 -0.81 13.85 13.58
N MET A 69 -0.58 13.40 14.81
CA MET A 69 -1.64 13.14 15.79
C MET A 69 -1.38 13.97 17.05
N PRO A 70 -2.40 14.61 17.62
CA PRO A 70 -2.26 15.32 18.87
C PRO A 70 -1.91 14.37 20.02
N LYS A 71 -1.06 14.81 20.93
CA LYS A 71 -0.74 14.05 22.14
C LYS A 71 -1.92 14.04 23.09
N ASN A 72 -2.16 12.89 23.74
CA ASN A 72 -3.23 12.70 24.75
C ASN A 72 -4.66 12.91 24.22
N GLN A 73 -4.86 12.85 22.90
CA GLN A 73 -6.19 12.99 22.30
C GLN A 73 -6.33 12.01 21.13
N LEU A 74 -7.53 11.46 20.97
CA LEU A 74 -7.86 10.62 19.82
C LEU A 74 -8.02 11.48 18.56
N SER A 75 -7.65 10.93 17.41
CA SER A 75 -7.73 11.62 16.12
C SER A 75 -7.89 10.63 14.97
N GLN A 76 -8.23 11.17 13.80
CA GLN A 76 -8.32 10.44 12.54
C GLN A 76 -7.43 11.17 11.54
N PRO A 77 -6.10 11.04 11.66
CA PRO A 77 -5.15 11.98 11.09
C PRO A 77 -5.16 11.99 9.56
N TRP A 78 -4.90 13.15 8.95
CA TRP A 78 -4.57 13.23 7.53
C TRP A 78 -3.27 12.47 7.22
N SER A 79 -3.32 11.66 6.17
CA SER A 79 -2.22 10.83 5.69
C SER A 79 -1.05 11.62 5.08
N GLY A 80 0.10 10.95 4.95
CA GLY A 80 1.23 11.43 4.16
C GLY A 80 0.85 11.66 2.69
N HIS A 81 -0.09 10.89 2.15
CA HIS A 81 -0.63 11.08 0.80
C HIS A 81 -1.34 12.42 0.68
N ALA A 82 -2.08 12.85 1.69
CA ALA A 82 -2.68 14.19 1.71
C ALA A 82 -1.63 15.31 1.71
N ARG A 83 -0.48 15.10 2.35
CA ARG A 83 0.63 16.06 2.37
C ARG A 83 1.38 16.13 1.04
N LEU A 84 1.31 15.09 0.21
CA LEU A 84 1.95 15.07 -1.11
C LEU A 84 1.13 15.73 -2.22
N LEU A 85 -0.14 16.04 -1.98
CA LEU A 85 -1.05 16.62 -2.99
C LEU A 85 -0.47 17.83 -3.76
N PRO A 86 0.22 18.82 -3.14
CA PRO A 86 0.78 19.96 -3.87
C PRO A 86 1.81 19.54 -4.92
N TYR A 87 2.52 18.45 -4.67
CA TYR A 87 3.58 17.89 -5.51
C TYR A 87 3.07 16.88 -6.54
N LEU A 88 1.75 16.64 -6.55
CA LEU A 88 1.02 15.77 -7.47
C LEU A 88 -0.03 16.55 -8.25
N GLU A 89 0.19 17.85 -8.44
CA GLU A 89 -0.72 18.77 -9.16
C GLU A 89 -2.10 18.93 -8.50
N GLN A 90 -2.23 18.59 -7.22
CA GLN A 90 -3.47 18.69 -6.43
C GLN A 90 -3.41 19.82 -5.39
N THR A 91 -2.71 20.92 -5.69
CA THR A 91 -2.56 22.07 -4.78
C THR A 91 -3.91 22.66 -4.33
N ASN A 92 -4.88 22.75 -5.24
CA ASN A 92 -6.22 23.27 -4.90
C ASN A 92 -6.92 22.40 -3.84
N LEU A 93 -6.77 21.08 -3.94
CA LEU A 93 -7.33 20.14 -2.97
C LEU A 93 -6.61 20.23 -1.62
N HIS A 94 -5.28 20.34 -1.64
CA HIS A 94 -4.48 20.52 -0.42
C HIS A 94 -4.86 21.79 0.35
N ASN A 95 -5.12 22.90 -0.34
CA ASN A 95 -5.47 24.18 0.27
C ASN A 95 -6.84 24.18 0.96
N LEU A 96 -7.67 23.18 0.67
CA LEU A 96 -8.93 22.97 1.40
C LEU A 96 -8.68 22.37 2.79
N ILE A 97 -7.56 21.71 3.04
CA ILE A 97 -7.28 21.08 4.33
C ILE A 97 -6.76 22.14 5.31
N ASP A 98 -7.30 22.13 6.53
CA ASP A 98 -6.75 22.92 7.64
C ASP A 98 -5.64 22.13 8.33
N TRP A 99 -4.39 22.53 8.09
CA TRP A 99 -3.19 21.91 8.65
C TRP A 99 -2.78 22.49 10.01
N LYS A 100 -3.50 23.49 10.54
CA LYS A 100 -3.11 24.25 11.74
C LYS A 100 -3.90 23.89 13.00
N THR A 101 -4.89 23.02 12.90
CA THR A 101 -5.77 22.69 14.04
C THR A 101 -5.22 21.50 14.84
N ASP A 102 -5.39 21.56 16.16
CA ASP A 102 -5.11 20.43 17.07
C ASP A 102 -6.05 19.23 16.83
N MET A 103 -7.05 19.39 15.95
CA MET A 103 -7.95 18.35 15.47
C MET A 103 -7.59 17.96 14.04
N ASN A 104 -6.35 17.49 13.81
CA ASN A 104 -5.96 16.86 12.55
C ASN A 104 -6.86 15.63 12.30
N ASN A 105 -7.99 15.86 11.63
CA ASN A 105 -9.06 14.88 11.46
C ASN A 105 -9.65 14.97 10.04
N PHE A 106 -9.39 13.95 9.21
CA PHE A 106 -9.81 13.96 7.81
C PHE A 106 -11.33 13.92 7.62
N THR A 107 -12.07 13.36 8.58
CA THR A 107 -13.53 13.26 8.52
C THR A 107 -14.22 14.63 8.58
N THR A 108 -13.52 15.67 9.02
CA THR A 108 -14.03 17.05 9.04
C THR A 108 -14.16 17.68 7.66
N ARG A 109 -13.49 17.12 6.63
CA ARG A 109 -13.55 17.58 5.23
C ARG A 109 -13.98 16.47 4.29
N PRO A 110 -15.26 16.07 4.33
CA PRO A 110 -15.79 15.04 3.44
C PRO A 110 -15.72 15.44 1.96
N ASP A 111 -15.67 16.74 1.67
CA ASP A 111 -15.46 17.29 0.33
C ASP A 111 -14.08 16.96 -0.24
N VAL A 112 -13.06 16.87 0.61
CA VAL A 112 -11.70 16.47 0.26
C VAL A 112 -11.56 14.95 0.27
N ALA A 113 -12.05 14.29 1.33
CA ALA A 113 -11.94 12.85 1.53
C ALA A 113 -12.54 12.01 0.39
N LYS A 114 -13.60 12.51 -0.25
CA LYS A 114 -14.25 11.83 -1.37
C LYS A 114 -13.54 11.96 -2.72
N MET A 115 -12.48 12.77 -2.79
CA MET A 115 -11.80 13.00 -4.07
C MET A 115 -10.97 11.78 -4.45
N ARG A 116 -10.91 11.50 -5.76
CA ARG A 116 -10.13 10.40 -6.31
C ARG A 116 -8.82 10.90 -6.87
N ILE A 117 -7.71 10.37 -6.38
CA ILE A 117 -6.36 10.74 -6.81
C ILE A 117 -5.81 9.62 -7.70
N ALA A 118 -5.81 9.84 -9.02
CA ALA A 118 -5.52 8.79 -10.00
C ALA A 118 -4.15 8.12 -9.82
N VAL A 119 -3.13 8.88 -9.40
CA VAL A 119 -1.77 8.37 -9.20
C VAL A 119 -1.67 7.38 -8.04
N TYR A 120 -2.62 7.39 -7.10
CA TYR A 120 -2.60 6.48 -5.95
C TYR A 120 -3.14 5.08 -6.23
N LEU A 121 -3.63 4.82 -7.45
CA LEU A 121 -4.21 3.52 -7.81
C LEU A 121 -3.40 2.82 -8.90
N CYS A 122 -2.93 1.61 -8.62
CA CYS A 122 -2.35 0.71 -9.60
C CYS A 122 -3.42 0.19 -10.58
N PRO A 123 -3.23 0.33 -11.91
CA PRO A 123 -4.16 -0.19 -12.91
C PRO A 123 -4.38 -1.70 -12.92
N SER A 124 -3.60 -2.47 -12.15
CA SER A 124 -3.83 -3.91 -11.95
C SER A 124 -4.78 -4.21 -10.79
N GLU A 125 -5.19 -3.21 -10.00
CA GLU A 125 -6.21 -3.36 -8.98
C GLU A 125 -7.56 -3.77 -9.60
N ILE A 126 -8.19 -4.81 -9.06
CA ILE A 126 -9.46 -5.36 -9.56
C ILE A 126 -10.66 -4.87 -8.76
N ASN A 127 -10.44 -4.35 -7.56
CA ASN A 127 -11.44 -3.84 -6.63
C ASN A 127 -11.52 -2.29 -6.69
N ASP A 128 -11.30 -1.70 -7.85
CA ASP A 128 -11.48 -0.27 -8.08
C ASP A 128 -12.98 0.10 -8.10
N ARG A 129 -13.52 0.36 -6.91
CA ARG A 129 -14.91 0.76 -6.71
C ARG A 129 -15.01 1.69 -5.48
N PRO A 130 -16.04 2.55 -5.41
CA PRO A 130 -16.24 3.40 -4.25
C PRO A 130 -16.66 2.58 -3.01
N ARG A 131 -16.15 2.94 -1.82
CA ARG A 131 -16.68 2.46 -0.55
C ARG A 131 -17.59 3.53 0.05
N GLN A 132 -18.86 3.19 0.25
CA GLN A 132 -19.82 4.09 0.88
C GLN A 132 -19.85 3.86 2.39
N THR A 133 -19.61 4.91 3.16
CA THR A 133 -19.94 4.97 4.60
C THR A 133 -21.15 5.88 4.80
N PRO A 134 -21.74 5.99 6.01
CA PRO A 134 -22.88 6.87 6.24
C PRO A 134 -22.65 8.33 5.83
N ASN A 135 -21.41 8.82 5.92
CA ASN A 135 -21.09 10.24 5.75
C ASN A 135 -20.16 10.53 4.56
N ILE A 136 -19.30 9.59 4.17
CA ILE A 136 -18.24 9.81 3.18
C ILE A 136 -18.20 8.63 2.20
N THR A 137 -18.03 8.95 0.91
CA THR A 137 -17.71 7.95 -0.12
C THR A 137 -16.21 8.00 -0.38
N TYR A 138 -15.51 6.90 -0.15
CA TYR A 138 -14.07 6.81 -0.32
C TYR A 138 -13.69 6.09 -1.61
N TYR A 139 -12.46 6.32 -2.04
CA TYR A 139 -11.85 5.69 -3.20
C TYR A 139 -10.54 5.01 -2.81
N PRO A 140 -10.29 3.79 -3.30
CA PRO A 140 -9.10 3.06 -2.96
C PRO A 140 -7.79 3.69 -3.39
N GLN A 141 -6.75 3.28 -2.70
CA GLN A 141 -5.36 3.51 -3.03
C GLN A 141 -4.60 2.20 -2.90
N THR A 142 -3.52 2.04 -3.65
CA THR A 142 -2.73 0.81 -3.64
C THR A 142 -1.23 1.06 -3.65
N TYR A 143 -0.78 2.24 -3.22
CA TYR A 143 0.62 2.56 -2.98
C TYR A 143 0.80 3.08 -1.57
N CYS A 144 1.20 2.22 -0.65
CA CYS A 144 1.32 2.57 0.76
C CYS A 144 2.75 2.90 1.15
N PHE A 145 2.93 3.71 2.20
CA PHE A 145 4.25 4.06 2.73
C PHE A 145 4.79 3.02 3.71
N ASN A 146 6.11 2.85 3.71
CA ASN A 146 6.79 1.90 4.58
C ASN A 146 6.83 2.44 6.02
N GLU A 147 6.03 1.84 6.90
CA GLU A 147 5.98 2.17 8.33
C GLU A 147 6.78 1.20 9.21
N GLY A 148 7.56 0.31 8.57
CA GLY A 148 8.57 -0.50 9.24
C GLY A 148 8.22 -1.97 9.33
N THR A 149 8.88 -2.66 10.24
CA THR A 149 8.84 -4.12 10.32
C THR A 149 7.58 -4.63 11.00
N TRP A 150 7.15 -4.01 12.11
CA TRP A 150 6.07 -4.54 12.95
C TRP A 150 5.54 -3.49 13.95
N PHE A 151 6.44 -2.88 14.74
CA PHE A 151 6.08 -1.77 15.64
C PHE A 151 5.94 -0.49 14.83
N ILE A 152 4.83 0.23 15.01
CA ILE A 152 4.52 1.45 14.24
C ILE A 152 4.70 2.68 15.12
N TYR A 153 4.03 2.72 16.27
CA TYR A 153 3.98 3.91 17.09
C TYR A 153 3.56 3.62 18.54
N ASP A 154 4.09 4.41 19.48
CA ASP A 154 3.63 4.45 20.86
C ASP A 154 3.09 5.84 21.22
N PRO A 155 1.78 5.99 21.53
CA PRO A 155 1.20 7.29 21.84
C PRO A 155 1.67 7.87 23.18
N VAL A 156 2.23 7.06 24.07
CA VAL A 156 2.68 7.51 25.40
C VAL A 156 4.06 8.18 25.31
N SER A 157 5.03 7.46 24.75
CA SER A 157 6.43 7.95 24.59
C SER A 157 6.67 8.70 23.29
N GLU A 158 5.75 8.64 22.32
CA GLU A 158 5.91 9.15 20.96
C GLU A 158 7.12 8.53 20.23
N ALA A 159 7.50 7.33 20.67
CA ALA A 159 8.44 6.46 19.97
C ALA A 159 7.76 5.89 18.72
N GLY A 160 8.54 5.72 17.66
CA GLY A 160 8.04 5.17 16.41
C GLY A 160 8.82 3.96 15.95
N GLY A 161 8.25 3.25 14.99
CA GLY A 161 8.80 2.10 14.31
C GLY A 161 10.12 2.34 13.62
N ASP A 162 10.65 1.34 12.93
CA ASP A 162 11.94 1.34 12.21
C ASP A 162 11.81 1.67 10.70
N GLY A 163 10.59 1.94 10.21
CA GLY A 163 10.29 2.25 8.81
C GLY A 163 10.86 3.55 8.25
N ALA A 164 10.65 3.78 6.95
CA ALA A 164 11.03 5.03 6.31
C ALA A 164 10.13 6.21 6.71
N PHE A 165 8.88 5.91 7.05
CA PHE A 165 7.87 6.86 7.49
C PHE A 165 7.34 6.44 8.86
N VAL A 166 7.09 7.42 9.72
CA VAL A 166 6.72 7.18 11.12
C VAL A 166 5.71 8.24 11.54
N PRO A 167 4.64 7.88 12.27
CA PRO A 167 3.70 8.87 12.81
C PRO A 167 4.41 9.94 13.65
N ASN A 168 3.99 11.19 13.49
CA ASN A 168 4.57 12.37 14.16
C ASN A 168 6.06 12.66 13.87
N LYS A 169 6.72 11.98 12.93
CA LYS A 169 8.15 12.24 12.61
C LYS A 169 8.34 12.78 11.21
N LYS A 170 9.26 13.75 11.12
CA LYS A 170 9.65 14.45 9.90
C LYS A 170 11.05 13.99 9.50
N MET A 171 11.10 12.90 8.75
CA MET A 171 12.34 12.21 8.40
C MET A 171 13.18 13.02 7.41
N ARG A 172 14.50 13.00 7.55
CA ARG A 172 15.48 13.64 6.68
C ARG A 172 16.37 12.60 6.05
N VAL A 173 17.11 13.00 5.01
CA VAL A 173 18.10 12.15 4.34
C VAL A 173 19.10 11.52 5.33
N ALA A 174 19.50 12.26 6.36
CA ALA A 174 20.45 11.78 7.37
C ALA A 174 19.90 10.66 8.27
N ASP A 175 18.58 10.45 8.30
CA ASP A 175 17.95 9.42 9.14
C ASP A 175 17.96 8.02 8.49
N PHE A 176 18.44 7.92 7.24
CA PHE A 176 18.56 6.67 6.48
C PHE A 176 20.00 6.15 6.52
N ALA A 177 20.42 5.63 7.67
CA ALA A 177 21.79 5.16 7.90
C ALA A 177 22.16 3.96 7.00
N ASP A 178 21.18 3.15 6.58
CA ASP A 178 21.37 2.02 5.66
C ASP A 178 21.50 2.44 4.20
N GLY A 179 21.30 3.72 3.91
CA GLY A 179 21.33 4.29 2.57
C GLY A 179 19.96 4.26 1.89
N MET A 180 19.62 5.39 1.24
CA MET A 180 18.31 5.58 0.62
C MET A 180 17.98 4.57 -0.49
N SER A 181 19.00 4.03 -1.17
CA SER A 181 18.86 3.01 -2.21
C SER A 181 18.54 1.61 -1.69
N PHE A 182 18.63 1.40 -0.36
CA PHE A 182 18.35 0.14 0.33
C PHE A 182 17.22 0.25 1.35
N THR A 183 16.55 1.40 1.43
CA THR A 183 15.35 1.57 2.26
C THR A 183 14.13 1.72 1.38
N LEU A 184 13.13 0.86 1.60
CA LEU A 184 11.82 0.94 0.96
C LEU A 184 11.10 2.22 1.42
N GLY A 185 10.57 2.98 0.48
CA GLY A 185 9.72 4.14 0.73
C GLY A 185 8.25 3.82 0.60
N ALA A 186 7.85 3.20 -0.52
CA ALA A 186 6.47 2.82 -0.77
C ALA A 186 6.37 1.47 -1.49
N SER A 187 5.26 0.77 -1.37
CA SER A 187 5.01 -0.48 -2.08
C SER A 187 3.55 -0.62 -2.47
N GLU A 188 3.30 -1.50 -3.44
CA GLU A 188 1.95 -1.91 -3.80
C GLU A 188 1.24 -2.63 -2.65
N THR A 189 -0.05 -2.36 -2.48
CA THR A 189 -1.01 -3.11 -1.65
C THR A 189 -2.29 -3.40 -2.45
N LYS A 190 -3.29 -4.07 -1.85
CA LYS A 190 -4.56 -4.39 -2.50
C LYS A 190 -5.71 -3.62 -1.86
N ALA A 191 -6.59 -3.04 -2.68
CA ALA A 191 -7.82 -2.44 -2.20
C ALA A 191 -8.79 -3.50 -1.64
N TYR A 192 -9.57 -3.12 -0.63
CA TYR A 192 -10.50 -4.01 0.08
C TYR A 192 -9.82 -5.23 0.71
N GLN A 193 -8.55 -5.07 1.10
CA GLN A 193 -7.81 -6.11 1.79
C GLN A 193 -8.53 -6.41 3.11
N ALA A 194 -8.88 -7.69 3.32
CA ALA A 194 -9.47 -8.13 4.57
C ALA A 194 -8.47 -7.87 5.70
N ASN A 195 -8.95 -7.41 6.85
CA ASN A 195 -8.10 -7.07 7.96
C ASN A 195 -8.75 -7.38 9.32
N LEU A 196 -7.90 -7.47 10.34
CA LEU A 196 -8.28 -7.38 11.74
C LEU A 196 -7.70 -6.08 12.31
N TRP A 197 -8.53 -5.25 12.91
CA TRP A 197 -8.13 -3.98 13.49
C TRP A 197 -8.59 -3.85 14.93
N ASP A 198 -7.88 -3.02 15.70
CA ASP A 198 -8.09 -2.81 17.13
C ASP A 198 -8.08 -4.14 17.92
N THR A 199 -7.17 -5.05 17.58
CA THR A 199 -7.04 -6.35 18.26
C THR A 199 -6.64 -6.24 19.73
N GLY A 200 -6.10 -5.09 20.14
CA GLY A 200 -5.58 -4.82 21.47
C GLY A 200 -4.28 -5.54 21.80
N LYS A 201 -3.65 -6.19 20.81
CA LYS A 201 -2.43 -6.97 21.02
C LYS A 201 -1.45 -6.80 19.85
N PRO A 202 -0.15 -6.62 20.14
CA PRO A 202 0.46 -6.50 21.45
C PRO A 202 0.08 -5.21 22.18
N ALA A 203 -0.13 -5.28 23.50
CA ALA A 203 -0.49 -4.14 24.34
C ALA A 203 0.73 -3.46 24.99
N THR A 204 1.93 -4.00 24.79
CA THR A 204 3.17 -3.54 25.43
C THR A 204 4.27 -3.35 24.39
N LEU A 205 5.25 -2.49 24.71
CA LEU A 205 6.43 -2.26 23.87
C LEU A 205 7.40 -3.45 23.87
N GLY A 206 8.28 -3.48 22.87
CA GLY A 206 9.38 -4.45 22.79
C GLY A 206 8.98 -5.84 22.30
N VAL A 207 7.83 -5.98 21.62
CA VAL A 207 7.39 -7.27 21.08
C VAL A 207 8.00 -7.51 19.72
N ALA A 208 8.70 -8.64 19.57
CA ALA A 208 9.37 -9.01 18.34
C ALA A 208 8.37 -9.31 17.21
N ALA A 209 8.77 -8.98 15.97
CA ALA A 209 7.97 -9.25 14.78
C ALA A 209 7.69 -10.75 14.61
N PRO A 210 6.42 -11.17 14.41
CA PRO A 210 6.07 -12.58 14.25
C PRO A 210 6.85 -13.23 13.11
N ALA A 211 7.43 -14.41 13.33
CA ALA A 211 8.26 -15.06 12.32
C ALA A 211 7.43 -15.70 11.18
N THR A 212 6.17 -16.06 11.45
CA THR A 212 5.29 -16.73 10.50
C THR A 212 3.85 -16.20 10.58
N PRO A 213 3.02 -16.36 9.54
CA PRO A 213 1.60 -16.02 9.60
C PRO A 213 0.85 -16.69 10.75
N ALA A 214 1.17 -17.94 11.06
CA ALA A 214 0.57 -18.66 12.20
C ALA A 214 0.93 -18.00 13.55
N ALA A 215 2.16 -17.48 13.70
CA ALA A 215 2.57 -16.75 14.90
C ALA A 215 1.88 -15.38 15.01
N LEU A 216 1.61 -14.71 13.88
CA LEU A 216 0.84 -13.44 13.88
C LEU A 216 -0.56 -13.64 14.46
N LEU A 217 -1.21 -14.77 14.18
CA LEU A 217 -2.57 -15.05 14.66
C LEU A 217 -2.69 -15.17 16.19
N ALA A 218 -1.58 -15.25 16.93
CA ALA A 218 -1.60 -15.10 18.39
C ALA A 218 -2.06 -13.70 18.84
N TYR A 219 -1.96 -12.71 17.95
CA TYR A 219 -2.38 -11.32 18.15
C TYR A 219 -3.74 -11.02 17.49
N ALA A 220 -4.42 -12.02 16.91
CA ALA A 220 -5.75 -11.86 16.33
C ALA A 220 -6.81 -11.54 17.41
N GLY A 221 -7.89 -10.91 16.96
CA GLY A 221 -8.97 -10.39 17.81
C GLY A 221 -9.61 -9.18 17.14
N GLY A 222 -10.18 -8.29 17.94
CA GLY A 222 -10.68 -7.00 17.45
C GLY A 222 -11.83 -7.14 16.47
N THR A 223 -11.86 -6.20 15.51
CA THR A 223 -12.90 -6.10 14.48
C THR A 223 -12.37 -6.66 13.17
N PHE A 224 -13.18 -7.46 12.49
CA PHE A 224 -12.93 -7.89 11.11
C PHE A 224 -13.66 -6.96 10.14
N ASP A 225 -12.96 -6.51 9.10
CA ASP A 225 -13.56 -5.79 7.98
C ASP A 225 -12.81 -6.12 6.66
N GLN A 226 -13.36 -5.67 5.53
CA GLN A 226 -12.78 -5.75 4.19
C GLN A 226 -12.68 -4.34 3.60
N ASN A 227 -12.07 -3.44 4.36
CA ASN A 227 -11.93 -2.03 4.03
C ASN A 227 -10.47 -1.60 3.85
N GLY A 228 -9.47 -2.48 4.00
CA GLY A 228 -8.07 -2.10 3.90
C GLY A 228 -7.74 -1.40 2.58
N HIS A 229 -6.99 -0.30 2.66
CA HIS A 229 -6.52 0.51 1.54
C HIS A 229 -7.64 1.12 0.68
N THR A 230 -8.76 1.47 1.30
CA THR A 230 -9.89 2.12 0.65
C THR A 230 -9.97 3.62 0.93
N GLU A 231 -9.16 4.16 1.83
CA GLU A 231 -9.13 5.58 2.22
C GLU A 231 -7.73 6.18 2.08
N TRP A 232 -7.45 6.90 1.00
CA TRP A 232 -6.14 7.54 0.82
C TRP A 232 -5.86 8.70 1.78
N VAL A 233 -6.89 9.23 2.44
CA VAL A 233 -6.79 10.38 3.35
C VAL A 233 -6.47 10.00 4.78
N GLU A 234 -6.74 8.76 5.16
CA GLU A 234 -6.57 8.25 6.51
C GLU A 234 -5.11 7.89 6.74
N GLY A 235 -4.48 8.52 7.74
CA GLY A 235 -3.07 8.35 8.06
C GLY A 235 -2.76 7.10 8.88
N ASP A 236 -3.74 6.23 9.10
CA ASP A 236 -3.58 5.00 9.86
C ASP A 236 -2.90 3.95 8.99
N VAL A 237 -2.01 3.16 9.60
CA VAL A 237 -1.16 2.20 8.87
C VAL A 237 -1.94 1.19 8.01
N HIS A 238 -3.15 0.80 8.43
CA HIS A 238 -3.98 -0.16 7.67
C HIS A 238 -4.59 0.43 6.39
N GLU A 239 -4.63 1.75 6.28
CA GLU A 239 -5.17 2.44 5.12
C GLU A 239 -4.06 2.95 4.23
N THR A 240 -3.05 3.65 4.74
CA THR A 240 -1.98 4.28 3.92
C THR A 240 -0.56 3.75 4.15
N GLY A 241 -0.41 2.79 5.06
CA GLY A 241 0.86 2.15 5.40
C GLY A 241 1.00 0.73 4.85
N PHE A 242 2.23 0.26 4.78
CA PHE A 242 2.55 -1.16 4.71
C PHE A 242 3.73 -1.45 5.63
N THR A 243 3.91 -2.73 5.94
CA THR A 243 4.98 -3.22 6.81
C THR A 243 5.77 -4.32 6.13
N THR A 244 6.98 -4.56 6.62
CA THR A 244 7.83 -5.64 6.13
C THR A 244 7.82 -6.87 7.03
N THR A 245 6.78 -7.05 7.88
CA THR A 245 6.66 -8.23 8.76
C THR A 245 6.81 -9.51 7.95
N PHE A 246 6.18 -9.58 6.78
CA PHE A 246 6.25 -10.72 5.86
C PHE A 246 6.63 -10.30 4.44
N PRO A 247 7.27 -11.20 3.66
CA PRO A 247 7.56 -10.97 2.25
C PRO A 247 6.31 -10.64 1.40
N PRO A 248 6.50 -10.09 0.20
CA PRO A 248 5.40 -9.72 -0.68
C PRO A 248 4.41 -10.86 -0.94
N ASN A 249 3.12 -10.51 -0.96
CA ASN A 249 2.00 -11.42 -1.21
C ASN A 249 1.91 -12.62 -0.23
N THR A 250 2.53 -12.54 0.95
CA THR A 250 2.39 -13.58 1.98
C THR A 250 0.93 -13.71 2.42
N VAL A 251 0.40 -14.92 2.41
CA VAL A 251 -0.98 -15.19 2.83
C VAL A 251 -1.05 -15.40 4.34
N VAL A 252 -1.92 -14.66 5.02
CA VAL A 252 -2.24 -14.86 6.44
C VAL A 252 -3.67 -15.38 6.54
N PRO A 253 -3.88 -16.71 6.59
CA PRO A 253 -5.23 -17.27 6.58
C PRO A 253 -5.94 -17.05 7.92
N HIS A 254 -7.14 -16.49 7.89
CA HIS A 254 -8.01 -16.30 9.05
C HIS A 254 -9.46 -16.68 8.74
N THR A 255 -10.10 -17.43 9.64
CA THR A 255 -11.47 -17.93 9.41
C THR A 255 -12.49 -17.05 10.11
N VAL A 256 -13.41 -16.47 9.33
CA VAL A 256 -14.55 -15.70 9.84
C VAL A 256 -15.84 -16.32 9.31
N ALA A 257 -16.73 -16.71 10.22
CA ALA A 257 -18.02 -17.35 9.89
C ALA A 257 -17.89 -18.54 8.90
N GLY A 258 -16.82 -19.33 9.02
CA GLY A 258 -16.56 -20.51 8.18
C GLY A 258 -15.93 -20.21 6.81
N GLN A 259 -15.64 -18.94 6.49
CA GLN A 259 -14.90 -18.55 5.28
C GLN A 259 -13.45 -18.18 5.65
N VAL A 260 -12.50 -18.60 4.83
CA VAL A 260 -11.07 -18.27 5.02
C VAL A 260 -10.73 -17.03 4.21
N TYR A 261 -10.19 -16.02 4.88
CA TYR A 261 -9.69 -14.80 4.28
C TYR A 261 -8.17 -14.74 4.42
N ASP A 262 -7.50 -14.18 3.42
CA ASP A 262 -6.14 -13.65 3.58
C ASP A 262 -6.26 -12.28 4.22
N ILE A 263 -5.71 -12.09 5.42
CA ILE A 263 -5.88 -10.86 6.20
C ILE A 263 -4.57 -10.10 6.39
N ASP A 264 -4.70 -8.80 6.66
CA ASP A 264 -3.69 -8.04 7.37
C ASP A 264 -4.16 -7.77 8.82
N LEU A 265 -3.27 -7.31 9.70
CA LEU A 265 -3.59 -7.11 11.12
C LEU A 265 -3.00 -5.80 11.65
N THR A 266 -3.77 -5.05 12.42
CA THR A 266 -3.28 -3.92 13.23
C THR A 266 -3.80 -4.01 14.68
N SER A 267 -2.93 -3.82 15.66
CA SER A 267 -3.24 -3.96 17.08
C SER A 267 -4.15 -2.85 17.59
N MET A 268 -3.83 -1.62 17.22
CA MET A 268 -4.55 -0.39 17.50
C MET A 268 -4.36 0.48 16.26
N ARG A 269 -5.43 1.08 15.77
CA ARG A 269 -5.29 2.12 14.74
C ARG A 269 -4.56 3.34 15.31
N ASP A 270 -3.63 3.90 14.52
CA ASP A 270 -2.82 5.04 14.95
C ASP A 270 -3.72 6.25 15.24
N GLY A 271 -3.63 6.81 16.44
CA GLY A 271 -4.50 7.92 16.85
C GLY A 271 -5.85 7.49 17.43
N GLU A 272 -6.17 6.19 17.43
CA GLU A 272 -7.34 5.60 18.10
C GLU A 272 -7.00 5.06 19.50
N SER A 273 -5.75 5.23 19.94
CA SER A 273 -5.33 5.01 21.33
C SER A 273 -4.40 6.10 21.83
N ILE A 274 -4.55 6.45 23.10
CA ILE A 274 -3.62 7.33 23.85
C ILE A 274 -2.78 6.54 24.87
N THR A 275 -2.97 5.23 24.99
CA THR A 275 -2.34 4.39 26.02
C THR A 275 -1.70 3.11 25.50
N LEU A 276 -2.13 2.61 24.33
CA LEU A 276 -1.66 1.36 23.77
C LEU A 276 -0.82 1.62 22.51
N PRO A 277 0.26 0.85 22.32
CA PRO A 277 1.07 0.94 21.12
C PRO A 277 0.38 0.33 19.89
N THR A 278 0.70 0.88 18.74
CA THR A 278 0.36 0.32 17.44
C THR A 278 1.45 -0.64 16.96
N TYR A 279 1.02 -1.85 16.63
CA TYR A 279 1.77 -2.83 15.86
C TYR A 279 0.91 -3.27 14.69
N ALA A 280 1.52 -3.45 13.53
CA ALA A 280 0.79 -3.88 12.36
C ALA A 280 1.62 -4.84 11.49
N ALA A 281 0.92 -5.78 10.88
CA ALA A 281 1.41 -6.63 9.81
C ALA A 281 0.50 -6.39 8.61
N ILE A 282 0.82 -5.33 7.88
CA ILE A 282 0.18 -4.93 6.63
C ILE A 282 1.09 -5.36 5.50
N THR A 283 0.68 -6.34 4.70
CA THR A 283 1.59 -7.01 3.75
C THR A 283 1.61 -6.26 2.42
N ALA A 284 2.79 -6.03 1.85
CA ALA A 284 2.90 -5.57 0.46
C ALA A 284 2.29 -6.61 -0.49
N ARG A 285 1.35 -6.19 -1.34
CA ARG A 285 0.55 -7.10 -2.19
C ARG A 285 0.29 -6.46 -3.55
N SER A 286 0.23 -7.28 -4.59
CA SER A 286 -0.22 -6.82 -5.91
C SER A 286 -0.97 -7.93 -6.66
N TYR A 287 -1.59 -7.57 -7.77
CA TYR A 287 -2.16 -8.54 -8.73
C TYR A 287 -1.17 -8.96 -9.82
N HIS A 288 0.06 -8.46 -9.76
CA HIS A 288 1.12 -8.90 -10.65
C HIS A 288 1.58 -10.31 -10.31
N SER A 289 1.98 -11.07 -11.33
CA SER A 289 2.43 -12.45 -11.12
C SER A 289 3.76 -12.52 -10.36
N GLY A 290 3.70 -12.98 -9.11
CA GLY A 290 4.88 -13.37 -8.32
C GLY A 290 5.71 -12.22 -7.76
N MET A 291 5.21 -10.99 -7.76
CA MET A 291 5.99 -9.81 -7.37
C MET A 291 5.14 -8.64 -6.90
N VAL A 292 5.80 -7.63 -6.36
CA VAL A 292 5.27 -6.27 -6.12
C VAL A 292 6.26 -5.25 -6.68
N ASN A 293 5.78 -4.10 -7.10
CA ASN A 293 6.64 -2.94 -7.34
C ASN A 293 6.83 -2.16 -6.05
N CYS A 294 8.06 -1.75 -5.81
CA CYS A 294 8.46 -0.96 -4.66
C CYS A 294 9.23 0.29 -5.10
N LEU A 295 8.94 1.40 -4.44
CA LEU A 295 9.72 2.62 -4.47
C LEU A 295 10.75 2.56 -3.33
N PHE A 296 11.99 2.94 -3.63
CA PHE A 296 13.06 3.14 -2.66
C PHE A 296 13.19 4.63 -2.33
N MET A 297 13.78 4.94 -1.18
CA MET A 297 13.92 6.32 -0.71
C MET A 297 14.81 7.18 -1.61
N ASP A 298 15.65 6.57 -2.45
CA ASP A 298 16.44 7.25 -3.51
C ASP A 298 15.62 7.62 -4.76
N GLY A 299 14.33 7.29 -4.80
CA GLY A 299 13.44 7.53 -5.93
C GLY A 299 13.44 6.41 -6.98
N SER A 300 14.28 5.39 -6.83
CA SER A 300 14.30 4.24 -7.75
C SER A 300 13.10 3.33 -7.51
N VAL A 301 12.58 2.74 -8.58
CA VAL A 301 11.46 1.77 -8.51
C VAL A 301 11.93 0.43 -9.03
N ARG A 302 11.74 -0.62 -8.23
CA ARG A 302 12.16 -1.98 -8.54
C ARG A 302 11.04 -2.96 -8.28
N SER A 303 11.09 -4.08 -8.98
CA SER A 303 10.19 -5.20 -8.78
C SER A 303 10.81 -6.18 -7.80
N VAL A 304 10.12 -6.50 -6.71
CA VAL A 304 10.57 -7.46 -5.70
C VAL A 304 9.73 -8.74 -5.80
N ALA A 305 10.40 -9.88 -5.89
CA ALA A 305 9.73 -11.18 -6.02
C ALA A 305 9.17 -11.67 -4.68
N ASN A 306 8.07 -12.43 -4.71
CA ASN A 306 7.49 -13.04 -3.50
C ASN A 306 8.47 -13.96 -2.75
N GLY A 307 9.43 -14.53 -3.49
CA GLY A 307 10.43 -15.46 -2.95
C GLY A 307 11.63 -14.80 -2.26
N ILE A 308 11.63 -13.47 -2.11
CA ILE A 308 12.68 -12.78 -1.35
C ILE A 308 12.78 -13.35 0.08
N GLN A 309 13.99 -13.51 0.59
CA GLN A 309 14.19 -13.96 1.96
C GLN A 309 13.59 -12.95 2.94
N GLN A 310 12.84 -13.43 3.93
CA GLN A 310 12.15 -12.57 4.90
C GLN A 310 13.11 -11.66 5.68
N SER A 311 14.33 -12.13 5.99
CA SER A 311 15.36 -11.28 6.61
C SER A 311 15.76 -10.11 5.72
N VAL A 312 15.97 -10.35 4.42
CA VAL A 312 16.30 -9.31 3.44
C VAL A 312 15.14 -8.34 3.25
N TRP A 313 13.91 -8.85 3.16
CA TRP A 313 12.72 -8.00 3.06
C TRP A 313 12.52 -7.09 4.28
N ARG A 314 12.77 -7.63 5.49
CA ARG A 314 12.75 -6.85 6.73
C ARG A 314 13.84 -5.79 6.72
N ALA A 315 15.07 -6.15 6.34
CA ALA A 315 16.19 -5.22 6.22
C ALA A 315 15.86 -4.02 5.35
N LEU A 316 15.30 -4.30 4.17
CA LEU A 316 14.83 -3.28 3.23
C LEU A 316 13.75 -2.37 3.81
N GLY A 317 12.97 -2.86 4.76
CA GLY A 317 11.96 -2.08 5.46
C GLY A 317 12.52 -1.14 6.52
N THR A 318 13.76 -1.32 6.98
CA THR A 318 14.33 -0.51 8.05
C THR A 318 15.14 0.68 7.50
N ARG A 319 15.22 1.75 8.30
CA ARG A 319 16.04 2.94 7.99
C ARG A 319 17.45 2.92 8.61
N GLY A 320 17.75 1.98 9.51
CA GLY A 320 19.00 1.98 10.28
C GLY A 320 19.35 0.66 10.97
N GLY A 321 19.03 -0.48 10.35
CA GLY A 321 19.37 -1.81 10.84
C GLY A 321 20.86 -2.19 10.69
N SER A 322 21.64 -1.48 9.86
CA SER A 322 23.03 -1.82 9.49
C SER A 322 23.18 -3.24 8.91
N GLU A 323 22.12 -3.77 8.30
CA GLU A 323 22.08 -5.14 7.79
C GLU A 323 22.67 -5.19 6.36
N PRO A 324 23.53 -6.18 6.04
CA PRO A 324 24.06 -6.31 4.69
C PRO A 324 22.96 -6.75 3.74
N VAL A 325 22.45 -5.81 2.95
CA VAL A 325 21.49 -6.10 1.88
C VAL A 325 22.30 -6.37 0.59
N GLY A 326 22.31 -7.63 0.13
CA GLY A 326 22.90 -8.00 -1.16
C GLY A 326 22.01 -7.64 -2.36
N ASP A 327 22.36 -8.07 -3.56
CA ASP A 327 21.47 -7.97 -4.72
C ASP A 327 20.26 -8.93 -4.53
N PHE A 328 19.04 -8.42 -4.69
CA PHE A 328 17.76 -9.14 -4.51
C PHE A 328 16.79 -8.91 -5.68
#